data_AF-A0A4U5TQ36-F1
#
_entry.id   AF-A0A4U5TQ36-F1
#
_cell.length_a   1.000
_cell.length_b   1.000
_cell.length_c   1.000
_cell.angle_alpha   90.00
_cell.angle_beta   90.00
_cell.angle_gamma   90.00
#
_symmetry.space_group_name_H-M   'P 1'
#
loop_
_entity.id
_entity.type
_entity.pdbx_description
1 polymer ?
#
loop_
_entity_poly.entity_id
_entity_poly.type
_entity_poly.pdbx_seq_one_letter_code
_entity_poly.pdbx_strand_id
1 'polypeptide(L)'
;MKKIILRGIIIVSSVLMAGCSQEAQKPEEIKVSELNTPCDYLTAIMSHGNEMLKILGNPNFSNLEYKKKRTIFRGLSQVERERLFLLYRSVQNMGRAFKINDFDEDDMKECEGYKDFILLDDKLDGLERFLD
;
A
#
# COMPACT_ATOMS: atom_id res chain seq x y z
N MET A 1 -12.45 -11.86 17.86
CA MET A 1 -11.19 -11.16 17.61
C MET A 1 -10.64 -11.63 16.27
N LYS A 2 -10.82 -10.86 15.20
CA LYS A 2 -10.29 -11.21 13.88
C LYS A 2 -8.80 -10.84 13.87
N LYS A 3 -7.94 -11.83 13.65
CA LYS A 3 -6.50 -11.64 13.49
C LYS A 3 -6.26 -10.92 12.16
N ILE A 4 -5.80 -9.67 12.19
CA ILE A 4 -5.25 -9.00 11.00
C ILE A 4 -3.84 -9.55 10.84
N ILE A 5 -3.79 -10.70 10.17
CA ILE A 5 -2.53 -11.30 9.79
C ILE A 5 -2.15 -10.57 8.51
N LEU A 6 -1.09 -9.76 8.55
CA LEU A 6 -0.27 -9.41 7.39
C LEU A 6 0.18 -10.75 6.72
N ARG A 7 -0.71 -11.38 5.95
CA ARG A 7 -0.47 -12.64 5.23
C ARG A 7 -0.04 -12.27 3.83
N GLY A 8 1.26 -12.31 3.57
CA GLY A 8 1.73 -12.19 2.19
C GLY A 8 3.18 -11.79 2.09
N ILE A 9 4.08 -12.67 2.55
CA ILE A 9 5.47 -12.61 2.09
C ILE A 9 5.47 -13.16 0.67
N ILE A 10 5.47 -12.27 -0.33
CA ILE A 10 5.74 -12.65 -1.72
C ILE A 10 7.04 -11.97 -2.12
N ILE A 11 8.11 -12.74 -2.27
CA ILE A 11 9.37 -12.31 -2.87
C ILE A 11 9.18 -12.41 -4.39
N VAL A 12 9.02 -11.28 -5.08
CA VAL A 12 9.04 -11.26 -6.54
C VAL A 12 10.36 -10.64 -6.99
N SER A 13 11.26 -11.50 -7.47
CA SER A 13 12.45 -11.10 -8.21
C SER A 13 12.03 -10.44 -9.51
N SER A 14 12.36 -9.17 -9.70
CA SER A 14 11.99 -8.37 -10.86
C SER A 14 12.84 -8.73 -12.09
N VAL A 15 12.19 -9.19 -13.16
CA VAL A 15 12.72 -9.15 -14.53
C VAL A 15 12.33 -7.79 -15.13
N LEU A 16 13.33 -6.93 -15.35
CA LEU A 16 13.18 -5.66 -16.04
C LEU A 16 12.99 -5.91 -17.54
N MET A 17 11.77 -5.70 -18.07
CA MET A 17 11.59 -5.50 -19.51
C MET A 17 11.51 -4.00 -19.79
N ALA A 18 12.54 -3.52 -20.50
CA ALA A 18 12.62 -2.19 -21.06
C ALA A 18 11.52 -1.98 -22.12
N GLY A 19 10.77 -0.90 -21.98
CA GLY A 19 9.87 -0.39 -23.00
C GLY A 19 9.66 1.11 -22.78
N CYS A 20 10.11 1.93 -23.73
CA CYS A 20 9.88 3.37 -23.74
C CYS A 20 8.38 3.69 -23.77
N SER A 21 7.87 4.44 -22.80
CA SER A 21 6.76 5.39 -22.99
C SER A 21 6.45 6.09 -21.66
N GLN A 22 6.42 7.42 -21.67
CA GLN A 22 5.96 8.34 -20.61
C GLN A 22 6.41 7.96 -19.20
N GLU A 23 7.48 8.61 -18.71
CA GLU A 23 8.00 8.43 -17.35
C GLU A 23 6.86 8.30 -16.35
N ALA A 24 6.67 7.06 -15.87
CA ALA A 24 5.89 6.83 -14.68
C ALA A 24 6.55 7.69 -13.61
N GLN A 25 5.88 8.77 -13.18
CA GLN A 25 6.30 9.46 -11.97
C GLN A 25 6.27 8.40 -10.88
N LYS A 26 7.47 7.90 -10.56
CA LYS A 26 7.65 6.99 -9.45
C LYS A 26 7.04 7.68 -8.24
N PRO A 27 6.28 6.96 -7.41
CA PRO A 27 5.78 7.54 -6.18
C PRO A 27 6.98 8.07 -5.39
N GLU A 28 6.76 9.15 -4.65
CA GLU A 28 7.81 9.75 -3.81
C GLU A 28 8.46 8.64 -2.97
N GLU A 29 9.78 8.49 -3.13
CA GLU A 29 10.52 7.39 -2.53
C GLU A 29 10.71 7.68 -1.04
N ILE A 30 9.97 6.96 -0.21
CA ILE A 30 10.15 7.00 1.24
C ILE A 30 11.21 5.96 1.62
N LYS A 31 12.37 6.42 2.06
CA LYS A 31 13.41 5.53 2.53
C LYS A 31 13.07 5.04 3.93
N VAL A 32 12.89 3.73 4.07
CA VAL A 32 12.60 3.08 5.35
C VAL A 32 13.64 3.41 6.42
N SER A 33 14.90 3.61 6.05
CA SER A 33 15.98 4.02 6.97
C SER A 33 15.80 5.40 7.61
N GLU A 34 14.89 6.22 7.08
CA GLU A 34 14.58 7.56 7.60
C GLU A 34 13.38 7.53 8.57
N LEU A 35 12.70 6.39 8.71
CA LEU A 35 11.54 6.21 9.60
C LEU A 35 12.02 5.67 10.96
N ASN A 36 11.95 6.52 11.99
CA ASN A 36 12.55 6.22 13.30
C ASN A 36 11.51 6.04 14.41
N THR A 37 10.29 6.51 14.20
CA THR A 37 9.21 6.43 15.19
C THR A 37 7.98 5.75 14.61
N PRO A 38 7.12 5.14 15.45
CA PRO A 38 5.85 4.58 15.00
C PRO A 38 5.01 5.53 14.15
N CYS A 39 5.02 6.82 14.50
CA CYS A 39 4.25 7.84 13.79
C CYS A 39 4.84 8.20 12.42
N ASP A 40 6.16 8.08 12.23
CA ASP A 40 6.79 8.20 10.91
C ASP A 40 6.28 7.10 9.98
N TYR A 41 6.27 5.85 10.47
CA TYR A 41 5.73 4.71 9.73
C TYR A 41 4.25 4.90 9.41
N LEU A 42 3.44 5.33 10.37
CA LEU A 42 2.01 5.56 10.17
C LEU A 42 1.77 6.63 9.10
N THR A 43 2.46 7.77 9.20
CA THR A 43 2.34 8.88 8.24
C THR A 43 2.73 8.44 6.83
N ALA A 44 3.85 7.72 6.71
CA ALA A 44 4.35 7.23 5.44
C ALA A 44 3.40 6.19 4.79
N ILE A 45 2.88 5.24 5.59
CA ILE A 45 1.90 4.26 5.12
C ILE A 45 0.61 4.96 4.68
N MET A 46 0.11 5.92 5.46
CA MET A 46 -1.09 6.68 5.09
C MET A 46 -0.90 7.46 3.79
N SER A 47 0.27 8.07 3.59
CA SER A 47 0.59 8.80 2.35
C SER A 47 0.47 7.87 1.14
N HIS A 48 1.18 6.73 1.17
CA HIS A 48 1.17 5.78 0.06
C HIS A 48 -0.20 5.11 -0.13
N GLY A 49 -0.92 4.75 0.94
CA GLY A 49 -2.25 4.15 0.82
C GLY A 49 -3.31 5.12 0.28
N ASN A 50 -3.27 6.39 0.68
CA ASN A 50 -4.15 7.41 0.10
C ASN A 50 -3.88 7.62 -1.39
N GLU A 51 -2.61 7.54 -1.81
CA GLU A 51 -2.25 7.58 -3.23
C GLU A 51 -2.79 6.36 -4.00
N MET A 52 -2.75 5.16 -3.41
CA MET A 52 -3.39 3.97 -3.99
C MET A 52 -4.89 4.17 -4.19
N LEU A 53 -5.61 4.74 -3.21
CA LEU A 53 -7.04 5.04 -3.36
C LEU A 53 -7.33 6.05 -4.48
N LYS A 54 -6.44 7.03 -4.69
CA LYS A 54 -6.55 7.97 -5.81
C LYS A 54 -6.41 7.27 -7.16
N ILE A 55 -5.44 6.37 -7.30
CA ILE A 55 -5.25 5.57 -8.53
C ILE A 55 -6.46 4.67 -8.79
N LEU A 56 -6.99 4.03 -7.74
CA LEU A 56 -8.17 3.19 -7.86
C LEU A 56 -9.46 3.97 -8.19
N GLY A 57 -9.43 5.31 -8.04
CA GLY A 57 -10.57 6.19 -8.29
C GLY A 57 -11.79 5.89 -7.40
N ASN A 58 -11.61 5.12 -6.33
CA ASN A 58 -12.68 4.70 -5.45
C ASN A 58 -12.22 4.66 -3.99
N PRO A 59 -12.74 5.54 -3.11
CA PRO A 59 -12.32 5.62 -1.72
C PRO A 59 -12.79 4.44 -0.85
N ASN A 60 -13.69 3.58 -1.35
CA ASN A 60 -14.21 2.40 -0.65
C ASN A 60 -14.02 1.16 -1.53
N PHE A 61 -12.82 1.01 -2.11
CA PHE A 61 -12.49 -0.08 -3.03
C PHE A 61 -12.85 -1.45 -2.43
N SER A 62 -12.57 -1.68 -1.15
CA SER A 62 -12.85 -2.95 -0.45
C SER A 62 -14.32 -3.38 -0.49
N ASN A 63 -15.27 -2.44 -0.42
CA ASN A 63 -16.71 -2.69 -0.41
C ASN A 63 -17.28 -3.02 -1.79
N LEU A 64 -16.47 -2.91 -2.85
CA LEU A 64 -16.90 -3.26 -4.19
C LEU A 64 -16.97 -4.77 -4.38
N GLU A 65 -18.00 -5.22 -5.10
CA GLU A 65 -18.06 -6.59 -5.59
C GLU A 65 -16.82 -6.92 -6.43
N TYR A 66 -16.39 -8.18 -6.40
CA TYR A 66 -15.20 -8.64 -7.14
C TYR A 66 -15.22 -8.25 -8.62
N LYS A 67 -16.39 -8.34 -9.28
CA LYS A 67 -16.54 -7.95 -10.69
C LYS A 67 -16.22 -6.46 -10.91
N LYS A 68 -16.64 -5.59 -9.99
CA LYS A 68 -16.35 -4.14 -10.05
C LYS A 68 -14.87 -3.85 -9.76
N LYS A 69 -14.27 -4.50 -8.74
CA LYS A 69 -12.83 -4.41 -8.45
C LYS A 69 -11.99 -4.78 -9.68
N ARG A 70 -12.35 -5.88 -10.34
CA ARG A 70 -11.70 -6.35 -11.57
C ARG A 70 -11.84 -5.35 -12.74
N THR A 71 -13.00 -4.73 -12.90
CA THR A 71 -13.22 -3.72 -13.95
C THR A 71 -12.33 -2.50 -13.72
N ILE A 72 -12.24 -2.00 -12.49
CA ILE A 72 -11.35 -0.88 -12.13
C ILE A 72 -9.91 -1.23 -12.52
N PHE A 73 -9.40 -2.37 -12.05
CA PHE A 73 -8.02 -2.78 -12.29
C PHE A 73 -7.68 -2.98 -13.78
N ARG A 74 -8.64 -3.50 -14.56
CA ARG A 74 -8.51 -3.63 -16.02
C ARG A 74 -8.51 -2.28 -16.73
N GLY A 75 -9.24 -1.31 -16.19
CA GLY A 75 -9.32 0.06 -16.71
C GLY A 75 -8.08 0.91 -16.44
N LEU A 76 -7.24 0.51 -15.47
CA LEU A 76 -5.96 1.17 -15.22
C LEU A 76 -5.01 0.99 -16.42
N SER A 77 -4.28 2.06 -16.73
CA SER A 77 -3.15 2.03 -17.66
C SER A 77 -2.02 1.15 -17.10
N GLN A 78 -1.05 0.80 -17.96
CA GLN A 78 0.15 0.09 -17.51
C GLN A 78 0.93 0.89 -16.45
N VAL A 79 1.03 2.21 -16.64
CA VAL A 79 1.71 3.13 -15.71
C VAL A 79 1.02 3.17 -14.35
N GLU A 80 -0.31 3.25 -14.32
CA GLU A 80 -1.07 3.24 -13.07
C GLU A 80 -0.95 1.92 -12.32
N ARG A 81 -0.95 0.78 -13.04
CA ARG A 81 -0.74 -0.54 -12.43
C ARG A 81 0.65 -0.67 -11.82
N GLU A 82 1.68 -0.21 -12.53
CA GLU A 82 3.06 -0.22 -12.02
C GLU A 82 3.20 0.68 -10.79
N ARG A 83 2.65 1.90 -10.84
CA ARG A 83 2.66 2.82 -9.70
C ARG A 83 1.93 2.24 -8.48
N LEU A 84 0.75 1.64 -8.70
CA LEU A 84 -0.02 0.97 -7.65
C LEU A 84 0.75 -0.19 -7.02
N PHE A 85 1.43 -0.99 -7.84
CA PHE A 85 2.30 -2.05 -7.37
C PHE A 85 3.47 -1.52 -6.54
N LEU A 86 4.15 -0.45 -6.98
CA LEU A 86 5.27 0.14 -6.25
C LEU A 86 4.83 0.72 -4.89
N LEU A 87 3.69 1.43 -4.85
CA LEU A 87 3.10 1.93 -3.60
C LEU A 87 2.77 0.79 -2.64
N TYR A 88 2.13 -0.26 -3.13
CA TYR A 88 1.79 -1.44 -2.32
C TYR A 88 3.04 -2.10 -1.75
N ARG A 89 4.09 -2.27 -2.57
CA ARG A 89 5.38 -2.81 -2.14
C ARG A 89 6.06 -1.96 -1.09
N SER A 90 6.00 -0.64 -1.24
CA SER A 90 6.54 0.29 -0.26
C SER A 90 5.84 0.14 1.10
N VAL A 91 4.50 0.12 1.11
CA VAL A 91 3.71 -0.12 2.33
C VAL A 91 4.07 -1.45 2.99
N GLN A 92 4.22 -2.53 2.22
CA GLN A 92 4.67 -3.81 2.76
C GLN A 92 6.08 -3.76 3.36
N ASN A 93 6.99 -2.99 2.77
CA ASN A 93 8.35 -2.84 3.28
C ASN A 93 8.38 -2.03 4.58
N MET A 94 7.60 -0.94 4.65
CA MET A 94 7.41 -0.14 5.86
C MET A 94 6.80 -0.97 6.99
N GLY A 95 5.74 -1.75 6.72
CA GLY A 95 5.14 -2.64 7.71
C GLY A 95 6.07 -3.76 8.18
N ARG A 96 7.01 -4.21 7.35
CA ARG A 96 8.07 -5.16 7.77
C ARG A 96 9.10 -4.49 8.67
N ALA A 97 9.59 -3.31 8.28
CA ALA A 97 10.59 -2.59 9.06
C ALA A 97 10.06 -2.10 10.40
N PHE A 98 8.78 -1.70 10.46
CA PHE A 98 8.09 -1.39 11.71
C PHE A 98 8.24 -2.52 12.74
N LYS A 99 7.97 -3.77 12.31
CA LYS A 99 8.11 -4.97 13.15
C LYS A 99 9.56 -5.32 13.49
N ILE A 100 10.51 -5.03 12.60
CA ILE A 100 11.95 -5.28 12.85
C ILE A 100 12.47 -4.33 13.93
N ASN A 101 11.94 -3.10 14.00
CA ASN A 101 12.27 -2.13 15.05
C ASN A 101 11.56 -2.42 16.39
N ASP A 102 10.91 -3.57 16.52
CA ASP A 102 10.21 -4.02 17.74
C ASP A 102 9.11 -3.07 18.22
N PHE A 103 8.55 -2.26 17.30
CA PHE A 103 7.35 -1.49 17.56
C PHE A 103 6.11 -2.39 17.50
N ASP A 104 5.16 -2.12 18.39
CA ASP A 104 3.88 -2.80 18.43
C ASP A 104 2.71 -1.90 17.98
N GLU A 105 1.54 -2.50 17.84
CA GLU A 105 0.36 -1.75 17.39
C GLU A 105 -0.13 -0.73 18.42
N ASP A 106 0.16 -0.95 19.72
CA ASP A 106 -0.19 0.00 20.77
C ASP A 106 0.64 1.28 20.66
N ASP A 107 1.91 1.19 20.25
CA ASP A 107 2.75 2.35 19.95
C ASP A 107 2.16 3.26 18.85
N MET A 108 1.48 2.67 17.86
CA MET A 108 0.82 3.43 16.79
C MET A 108 -0.49 4.08 17.22
N LYS A 109 -1.15 3.58 18.26
CA LYS A 109 -2.44 4.13 18.75
C LYS A 109 -2.32 5.55 19.27
N GLU A 110 -1.12 5.92 19.72
CA GLU A 110 -0.81 7.26 20.23
C GLU A 110 -0.59 8.28 19.10
N CYS A 111 -0.37 7.83 17.87
CA CYS A 111 -0.13 8.71 16.73
C CYS A 111 -1.41 9.39 16.22
N GLU A 112 -1.29 10.67 15.88
CA GLU A 112 -2.33 11.38 15.13
C GLU A 112 -2.59 10.67 13.79
N GLY A 113 -3.87 10.49 13.44
CA GLY A 113 -4.26 9.79 12.22
C GLY A 113 -4.39 8.26 12.34
N TYR A 114 -4.14 7.66 13.51
CA TYR A 114 -4.31 6.20 13.68
C TYR A 114 -5.71 5.69 13.34
N LYS A 115 -6.76 6.45 13.69
CA LYS A 115 -8.14 6.09 13.31
C LYS A 115 -8.34 6.09 11.79
N ASP A 116 -7.72 7.05 11.09
CA ASP A 116 -7.80 7.13 9.64
C ASP A 116 -6.97 6.03 8.96
N PHE A 117 -5.85 5.63 9.58
CA PHE A 117 -5.06 4.47 9.17
C PHE A 117 -5.87 3.17 9.21
N ILE A 118 -6.60 2.89 10.31
CA ILE A 118 -7.48 1.71 10.39
C ILE A 118 -8.49 1.71 9.24
N LEU A 119 -9.12 2.87 8.99
CA LEU A 119 -10.10 3.00 7.91
C LEU A 119 -9.46 2.82 6.53
N LEU A 120 -8.20 3.23 6.36
CA LEU A 120 -7.46 3.08 5.11
C LEU A 120 -7.14 1.60 4.81
N ASP A 121 -6.71 0.83 5.82
CA ASP A 121 -6.47 -0.61 5.69
C ASP A 121 -7.77 -1.33 5.26
N ASP A 122 -8.87 -1.02 5.95
CA ASP A 122 -10.20 -1.53 5.60
C ASP A 122 -10.62 -1.15 4.17
N LYS A 123 -10.27 0.04 3.68
CA LYS A 123 -10.62 0.51 2.33
C LYS A 123 -9.83 -0.18 1.22
N LEU A 124 -8.63 -0.67 1.51
CA LEU A 124 -7.74 -1.32 0.54
C LEU A 124 -7.84 -2.84 0.55
N ASP A 125 -8.65 -3.44 1.45
CA ASP A 125 -8.79 -4.88 1.57
C ASP A 125 -9.09 -5.60 0.23
N GLY A 126 -8.32 -6.66 0.00
CA GLY A 126 -8.36 -7.49 -1.20
C GLY A 126 -7.68 -6.91 -2.44
N LEU A 127 -7.01 -5.75 -2.36
CA LEU A 127 -6.21 -5.19 -3.45
C LEU A 127 -5.08 -6.13 -3.88
N GLU A 128 -4.43 -6.81 -2.92
CA GLU A 128 -3.33 -7.76 -3.15
C GLU A 128 -3.64 -8.80 -4.24
N ARG A 129 -4.90 -9.22 -4.37
CA ARG A 129 -5.35 -10.23 -5.34
C ARG A 129 -5.27 -9.80 -6.80
N PHE A 130 -5.04 -8.52 -7.03
CA PHE A 130 -4.91 -7.95 -8.37
C PHE A 130 -3.47 -7.53 -8.67
N LEU A 131 -2.58 -7.57 -7.67
CA LEU A 131 -1.17 -7.15 -7.76
C LEU A 131 -0.18 -8.32 -7.86
N ASP A 132 -0.69 -9.56 -7.79
CA ASP A 132 0.03 -10.82 -8.04
C ASP A 132 -0.02 -11.25 -9.52
#